data_AF-A0A819S4H2-F1
#
_entry.id   AF-A0A819S4H2-F1
#
_cell.length_a   1.000
_cell.length_b   1.000
_cell.length_c   1.000
_cell.angle_alpha   90.00
_cell.angle_beta   90.00
_cell.angle_gamma   90.00
#
_symmetry.space_group_name_H-M   'P 1'
#
loop_
_entity.id
_entity.type
_entity.pdbx_description
1 polymer ?
#
loop_
_entity_poly.entity_id
_entity_poly.type
_entity_poly.pdbx_seq_one_letter_code
_entity_poly.pdbx_strand_id
1 'polypeptide(L)'
;DVDEIIPPSLYKSIFWIDQPYLAYLGATRYLYTFPLFELQTALVRDVFLDNVKFPEKDQWQADLNEWKKREEAMVPFNILVWIDLELDYMRDILALLHTHDGNQSLSNFDFDKAQKILKEHFDNKLHDMLGYRDISYESISSTENTKLIHVYKPWLENMVDSIESFLINYREKL
;
A
#
# COMPACT_ATOMS: atom_id res chain seq x y z
N ASP A 1 13.66 -13.19 9.76
CA ASP A 1 12.47 -13.92 9.30
C ASP A 1 11.62 -12.99 8.45
N VAL A 2 10.92 -13.50 7.44
CA VAL A 2 10.30 -12.74 6.34
C VAL A 2 8.95 -12.11 6.74
N ASP A 3 8.75 -11.89 8.05
CA ASP A 3 7.45 -11.57 8.65
C ASP A 3 7.34 -10.12 9.18
N GLU A 4 8.42 -9.33 9.14
CA GLU A 4 8.45 -7.96 9.66
C GLU A 4 7.88 -6.96 8.62
N ILE A 5 6.89 -6.14 9.02
CA ILE A 5 6.47 -4.96 8.26
C ILE A 5 7.58 -3.89 8.31
N ILE A 6 8.35 -3.81 9.40
CA ILE A 6 9.37 -2.78 9.59
C ILE A 6 10.75 -3.44 9.64
N PRO A 7 11.52 -3.44 8.54
CA PRO A 7 12.83 -4.06 8.51
C PRO A 7 13.79 -3.37 9.49
N PRO A 8 14.57 -4.15 10.27
CA PRO A 8 15.60 -3.58 11.12
C PRO A 8 16.62 -2.85 10.25
N SER A 9 17.09 -1.70 10.74
CA SER A 9 18.15 -0.90 10.12
C SER A 9 17.76 -0.14 8.84
N LEU A 10 16.47 -0.02 8.52
CA LEU A 10 15.97 0.84 7.46
C LEU A 10 15.14 2.02 8.02
N TYR A 11 15.70 3.23 8.05
CA TYR A 11 14.94 4.43 8.42
C TYR A 11 13.75 4.62 7.45
N LYS A 12 12.55 4.84 8.00
CA LYS A 12 11.27 4.82 7.26
C LYS A 12 11.06 3.56 6.40
N SER A 13 11.67 2.44 6.79
CA SER A 13 11.72 1.19 6.01
C SER A 13 12.27 1.34 4.59
N ILE A 14 13.06 2.39 4.34
CA ILE A 14 13.60 2.75 3.02
C ILE A 14 15.13 2.89 3.07
N PHE A 15 15.65 3.74 3.95
CA PHE A 15 17.05 4.18 3.90
C PHE A 15 17.93 3.38 4.86
N TRP A 16 19.02 2.78 4.36
CA TRP A 16 19.93 2.04 5.23
C TRP A 16 20.66 2.98 6.20
N ILE A 17 20.50 2.75 7.50
CA ILE A 17 21.00 3.66 8.56
C ILE A 17 22.52 3.89 8.55
N ASP A 18 23.29 2.95 7.99
CA ASP A 18 24.76 3.06 7.91
C ASP A 18 25.24 3.74 6.63
N GLN A 19 24.42 3.74 5.57
CA GLN A 19 24.67 4.41 4.29
C GLN A 19 23.34 4.94 3.74
N PRO A 20 22.88 6.13 4.16
CA PRO A 20 21.53 6.63 3.86
C PRO A 20 21.28 6.99 2.40
N TYR A 21 22.33 7.03 1.57
CA TYR A 21 22.21 7.12 0.11
C TYR A 21 22.02 5.75 -0.57
N LEU A 22 21.93 4.66 0.20
CA LEU A 22 21.41 3.38 -0.25
C LEU A 22 19.96 3.24 0.22
N ALA A 23 19.05 3.18 -0.75
CA ALA A 23 17.61 3.01 -0.52
C ALA A 23 17.13 1.64 -0.98
N TYR A 24 16.23 1.05 -0.20
CA TYR A 24 15.49 -0.17 -0.50
C TYR A 24 14.01 0.19 -0.65
N LEU A 25 13.37 -0.30 -1.72
CA LEU A 25 11.93 -0.10 -1.98
C LEU A 25 11.22 -1.44 -1.86
N GLY A 26 10.02 -1.45 -1.26
CA GLY A 26 9.24 -2.67 -1.07
C GLY A 26 9.93 -3.73 -0.20
N ALA A 27 10.83 -3.31 0.70
CA ALA A 27 11.49 -4.21 1.65
C ALA A 27 10.60 -4.60 2.84
N THR A 28 9.46 -3.92 2.99
CA THR A 28 8.42 -4.22 3.99
C THR A 28 7.55 -5.38 3.53
N ARG A 29 6.97 -6.13 4.47
CA ARG A 29 5.79 -6.95 4.16
C ARG A 29 4.65 -6.04 3.67
N TYR A 30 3.99 -6.43 2.58
CA TYR A 30 2.99 -5.58 1.90
C TYR A 30 1.57 -6.15 1.94
N LEU A 31 0.61 -5.31 2.34
CA LEU A 31 -0.83 -5.44 2.05
C LEU A 31 -1.25 -4.34 1.06
N TYR A 32 -0.67 -3.14 1.21
CA TYR A 32 -0.67 -2.10 0.19
C TYR A 32 0.57 -2.24 -0.69
N THR A 33 0.40 -2.11 -2.01
CA THR A 33 1.50 -2.33 -2.97
C THR A 33 1.83 -1.06 -3.75
N PHE A 34 1.23 -0.84 -4.92
CA PHE A 34 1.58 0.29 -5.77
C PHE A 34 1.49 1.65 -5.07
N PRO A 35 0.44 1.97 -4.29
CA PRO A 35 0.40 3.25 -3.56
C PRO A 35 1.53 3.41 -2.54
N LEU A 36 1.91 2.31 -1.88
CA LEU A 36 3.04 2.31 -0.94
C LEU A 36 4.36 2.55 -1.68
N PHE A 37 4.59 1.86 -2.80
CA PHE A 37 5.83 2.00 -3.57
C PHE A 37 5.97 3.40 -4.18
N GLU A 38 4.85 4.02 -4.58
CA GLU A 38 4.82 5.41 -5.04
C GLU A 38 5.25 6.37 -3.92
N LEU A 39 4.74 6.19 -2.69
CA LEU A 39 5.15 6.98 -1.53
C LEU A 39 6.65 6.81 -1.20
N GLN A 40 7.13 5.56 -1.15
CA GLN A 40 8.53 5.28 -0.88
C GLN A 40 9.44 5.89 -1.95
N THR A 41 9.08 5.75 -3.23
CA THR A 41 9.85 6.31 -4.35
C THR A 41 9.84 7.84 -4.33
N ALA A 42 8.71 8.46 -4.01
CA ALA A 42 8.63 9.92 -3.87
C ALA A 42 9.54 10.44 -2.75
N LEU A 43 9.58 9.75 -1.61
CA LEU A 43 10.46 10.12 -0.51
C LEU A 43 11.95 9.96 -0.87
N VAL A 44 12.32 8.84 -1.53
CA VAL A 44 13.69 8.66 -2.04
C VAL A 44 14.08 9.79 -2.97
N ARG A 45 13.21 10.13 -3.94
CA ARG A 45 13.43 11.24 -4.87
C ARG A 45 13.66 12.54 -4.11
N ASP A 46 12.78 12.89 -3.19
CA ASP A 46 12.84 14.19 -2.51
C ASP A 46 14.04 14.30 -1.57
N VAL A 47 14.46 13.20 -0.96
CA VAL A 47 15.71 13.15 -0.19
C VAL A 47 16.92 13.33 -1.11
N PHE A 48 16.98 12.62 -2.25
CA PHE A 48 18.11 12.67 -3.16
C PHE A 48 18.20 13.99 -3.94
N LEU A 49 17.08 14.69 -4.12
CA LEU A 49 17.01 16.04 -4.70
C LEU A 49 17.11 17.14 -3.64
N ASP A 50 17.42 16.82 -2.39
CA ASP A 50 17.55 17.77 -1.28
C ASP A 50 16.26 18.56 -0.94
N ASN A 51 15.09 18.11 -1.42
CA ASN A 51 13.77 18.67 -1.12
C ASN A 51 13.29 18.27 0.29
N VAL A 52 13.66 17.08 0.76
CA VAL A 52 13.43 16.58 2.12
C VAL A 52 14.78 16.33 2.76
N LYS A 53 15.01 16.91 3.94
CA LYS A 53 16.27 16.71 4.67
C LYS A 53 16.13 15.54 5.62
N PHE A 54 17.18 14.75 5.71
CA PHE A 54 17.26 13.73 6.76
C PHE A 54 17.23 14.39 8.13
N PRO A 55 16.54 13.78 9.10
CA PRO A 55 16.70 14.15 10.50
C PRO A 55 18.10 13.80 11.02
N GLU A 56 18.43 14.25 12.23
CA GLU A 56 19.64 13.82 12.92
C GLU A 56 19.66 12.30 13.13
N LYS A 57 20.85 11.68 13.12
CA LYS A 57 20.99 10.21 13.11
C LYS A 57 20.37 9.52 14.33
N ASP A 58 20.35 10.18 15.48
CA ASP A 58 19.72 9.69 16.71
C ASP A 58 18.20 9.57 16.58
N GLN A 59 17.57 10.42 15.77
CA GLN A 59 16.14 10.39 15.50
C GLN A 59 15.74 9.17 14.65
N TRP A 60 16.66 8.61 13.87
CA TRP A 60 16.37 7.44 13.02
C TRP A 60 16.18 6.19 13.86
N GLN A 61 17.02 6.00 14.88
CA GLN A 61 16.89 4.86 15.78
C GLN A 61 15.65 5.00 16.66
N ALA A 62 15.30 6.24 17.06
CA ALA A 62 14.07 6.50 17.80
C ALA A 62 12.83 6.15 16.97
N ASP A 63 12.77 6.58 15.71
CA ASP A 63 11.70 6.25 14.76
C ASP A 63 11.56 4.73 14.58
N LEU A 64 12.66 4.04 14.28
CA LEU A 64 12.69 2.58 14.16
C LEU A 64 12.16 1.86 15.41
N ASN A 65 12.57 2.33 16.60
CA ASN A 65 12.13 1.75 17.86
C ASN A 65 10.64 1.97 18.12
N GLU A 66 10.11 3.14 17.73
CA GLU A 66 8.68 3.44 17.84
C GLU A 66 7.86 2.49 16.95
N TRP A 67 8.24 2.36 15.68
CA TRP A 67 7.58 1.45 14.74
C TRP A 67 7.66 -0.01 15.17
N LYS A 68 8.84 -0.45 15.61
CA LYS A 68 9.03 -1.80 16.14
C LYS A 68 8.15 -2.07 17.36
N LYS A 69 8.05 -1.12 18.29
CA LYS A 69 7.17 -1.24 19.46
C LYS A 69 5.69 -1.34 19.07
N ARG A 70 5.26 -0.60 18.05
CA ARG A 70 3.90 -0.68 17.52
C ARG A 70 3.62 -2.06 16.92
N GLU A 71 4.56 -2.60 16.14
CA GLU A 71 4.49 -3.94 15.56
C GLU A 71 4.46 -5.04 16.62
N GLU A 72 5.36 -4.99 17.62
CA GLU A 72 5.43 -5.95 18.73
C GLU A 72 4.16 -5.96 19.60
N ALA A 73 3.42 -4.85 19.65
CA ALA A 73 2.15 -4.76 20.37
C ALA A 73 0.98 -5.41 19.60
N MET A 74 1.17 -5.78 18.33
CA MET A 74 0.10 -6.36 17.51
C MET A 74 -0.09 -7.84 17.78
N VAL A 75 -1.35 -8.28 17.71
CA VAL A 75 -1.67 -9.71 17.82
C VAL A 75 -1.21 -10.42 16.53
N PRO A 76 -0.36 -11.46 16.62
CA PRO A 76 0.01 -12.26 15.47
C PRO A 76 -1.23 -12.76 14.73
N PHE A 77 -1.21 -12.70 13.39
CA PHE A 77 -2.28 -13.15 12.49
C PHE A 77 -3.59 -12.33 12.45
N ASN A 78 -3.71 -11.19 13.16
CA ASN A 78 -4.88 -10.32 13.00
C ASN A 78 -4.73 -9.34 11.82
N ILE A 79 -4.99 -9.82 10.60
CA ILE A 79 -4.76 -9.06 9.37
C ILE A 79 -5.37 -7.64 9.36
N LEU A 80 -6.50 -7.43 10.03
CA LEU A 80 -7.17 -6.13 10.10
C LEU A 80 -6.33 -5.08 10.83
N VAL A 81 -5.59 -5.51 11.85
CA VAL A 81 -4.68 -4.65 12.62
C VAL A 81 -3.40 -4.38 11.82
N TRP A 82 -2.94 -5.36 11.02
CA TRP A 82 -1.81 -5.16 10.10
C TRP A 82 -2.13 -4.18 8.97
N ILE A 83 -3.38 -4.17 8.46
CA ILE A 83 -3.87 -3.16 7.50
C ILE A 83 -3.72 -1.75 8.09
N ASP A 84 -4.08 -1.59 9.37
CA ASP A 84 -4.00 -0.29 10.05
C ASP A 84 -2.56 0.17 10.24
N LEU A 85 -1.64 -0.74 10.59
CA LEU A 85 -0.23 -0.41 10.75
C LEU A 85 0.41 0.09 9.45
N GLU A 86 0.16 -0.61 8.35
CA GLU A 86 0.76 -0.25 7.06
C GLU A 86 0.17 1.05 6.51
N LEU A 87 -1.13 1.28 6.74
CA LEU A 87 -1.76 2.55 6.37
C LEU A 87 -1.20 3.73 7.17
N ASP A 88 -0.95 3.55 8.47
CA ASP A 88 -0.30 4.57 9.30
C ASP A 88 1.14 4.83 8.83
N TYR A 89 1.86 3.79 8.41
CA TYR A 89 3.20 3.93 7.83
C TYR A 89 3.16 4.73 6.51
N MET A 90 2.21 4.44 5.63
CA MET A 90 2.01 5.24 4.41
C MET A 90 1.70 6.72 4.73
N ARG A 91 0.87 6.99 5.75
CA ARG A 91 0.56 8.36 6.19
C ARG A 91 1.80 9.07 6.76
N ASP A 92 2.64 8.35 7.48
CA ASP A 92 3.90 8.88 8.03
C ASP A 92 4.90 9.26 6.94
N ILE A 93 5.06 8.43 5.88
CA ILE A 93 5.84 8.83 4.70
C ILE A 93 5.23 10.06 4.03
N LEU A 94 3.91 10.05 3.80
CA LEU A 94 3.21 11.15 3.14
C LEU A 94 3.42 12.47 3.89
N ALA A 95 3.44 12.46 5.23
CA ALA A 95 3.67 13.65 6.05
C ALA A 95 5.04 14.30 5.84
N LEU A 96 6.05 13.54 5.37
CA LEU A 96 7.37 14.07 5.01
C LEU A 96 7.40 14.70 3.62
N LEU A 97 6.47 14.34 2.74
CA LEU A 97 6.41 14.86 1.39
C LEU A 97 5.79 16.27 1.40
N HIS A 98 6.64 17.28 1.33
CA HIS A 98 6.20 18.68 1.23
C HIS A 98 5.70 19.04 -0.16
N THR A 99 6.12 18.29 -1.17
CA THR A 99 5.62 18.46 -2.52
C THR A 99 4.30 17.70 -2.69
N HIS A 100 3.19 18.41 -2.61
CA HIS A 100 2.06 18.16 -3.50
C HIS A 100 2.49 18.55 -4.92
N ASP A 101 3.47 17.87 -5.50
CA ASP A 101 3.99 18.10 -6.85
C ASP A 101 2.98 17.72 -7.93
N GLY A 102 1.71 18.09 -7.76
CA GLY A 102 0.64 17.79 -8.72
C GLY A 102 0.52 16.31 -9.07
N ASN A 103 1.18 15.41 -8.35
CA ASN A 103 1.15 13.98 -8.61
C ASN A 103 -0.20 13.48 -8.09
N GLN A 104 -1.18 13.54 -8.98
CA GLN A 104 -2.60 13.30 -8.70
C GLN A 104 -2.86 11.96 -8.01
N SER A 105 -1.97 10.98 -8.19
CA SER A 105 -2.11 9.65 -7.61
C SER A 105 -2.12 9.68 -6.08
N LEU A 106 -1.15 10.38 -5.44
CA LEU A 106 -1.06 10.44 -3.98
C LEU A 106 -1.97 11.51 -3.36
N SER A 107 -2.20 12.63 -4.05
CA SER A 107 -3.08 13.70 -3.53
C SER A 107 -4.56 13.30 -3.52
N ASN A 108 -4.97 12.35 -4.37
CA ASN A 108 -6.35 11.87 -4.48
C ASN A 108 -6.52 10.46 -3.88
N PHE A 109 -5.54 9.96 -3.15
CA PHE A 109 -5.64 8.66 -2.50
C PHE A 109 -6.46 8.79 -1.21
N ASP A 110 -7.67 8.25 -1.21
CA ASP A 110 -8.52 8.19 -0.01
C ASP A 110 -8.09 7.00 0.86
N PHE A 111 -7.22 7.28 1.83
CA PHE A 111 -6.70 6.31 2.80
C PHE A 111 -7.81 5.60 3.59
N ASP A 112 -8.89 6.30 3.96
CA ASP A 112 -9.96 5.73 4.78
C ASP A 112 -10.84 4.80 3.95
N LYS A 113 -11.14 5.19 2.71
CA LYS A 113 -11.82 4.31 1.73
C LYS A 113 -10.95 3.09 1.41
N ALA A 114 -9.65 3.27 1.24
CA ALA A 114 -8.71 2.18 1.00
C ALA A 114 -8.68 1.18 2.16
N GLN A 115 -8.63 1.67 3.41
CA GLN A 115 -8.71 0.85 4.62
C GLN A 115 -9.98 0.00 4.64
N LYS A 116 -11.13 0.65 4.42
CA LYS A 116 -12.43 -0.01 4.45
C LYS A 116 -12.53 -1.11 3.39
N ILE A 117 -12.17 -0.80 2.14
CA ILE A 117 -12.22 -1.76 1.03
C ILE A 117 -11.30 -2.95 1.30
N LEU A 118 -10.08 -2.72 1.80
CA LEU A 118 -9.14 -3.80 2.04
C LEU A 118 -9.62 -4.71 3.20
N LYS A 119 -10.16 -4.14 4.28
CA LYS A 119 -10.77 -4.93 5.37
C LYS A 119 -11.96 -5.75 4.86
N GLU A 120 -12.86 -5.13 4.09
CA GLU A 120 -13.98 -5.80 3.45
C GLU A 120 -13.51 -6.94 2.52
N HIS A 121 -12.42 -6.74 1.78
CA HIS A 121 -11.83 -7.77 0.94
C HIS A 121 -11.37 -9.00 1.73
N PHE A 122 -10.71 -8.80 2.87
CA PHE A 122 -10.31 -9.91 3.73
C PHE A 122 -11.49 -10.61 4.39
N ASP A 123 -12.52 -9.87 4.81
CA ASP A 123 -13.75 -10.45 5.35
C ASP A 123 -14.47 -11.31 4.30
N ASN A 124 -14.55 -10.83 3.05
CA ASN A 124 -15.11 -11.58 1.93
C ASN A 124 -14.33 -12.87 1.64
N LYS A 125 -12.99 -12.83 1.74
CA LYS A 125 -12.15 -14.03 1.62
C LYS A 125 -12.42 -15.07 2.71
N LEU A 126 -12.67 -14.61 3.94
CA LEU A 126 -13.02 -15.49 5.05
C LEU A 126 -14.43 -16.08 4.89
N HIS A 127 -15.35 -15.31 4.32
CA HIS A 127 -16.73 -15.75 4.07
C HIS A 127 -16.82 -16.77 2.93
N ASP A 128 -16.18 -16.49 1.80
CA ASP A 128 -16.15 -17.36 0.63
C ASP A 128 -14.79 -17.31 -0.08
N MET A 129 -13.92 -18.26 0.27
CA MET A 129 -12.57 -18.35 -0.29
C MET A 129 -12.55 -18.66 -1.81
N LEU A 130 -13.64 -19.21 -2.38
CA LEU A 130 -13.71 -19.50 -3.82
C LEU A 130 -14.39 -18.37 -4.60
N GLY A 131 -15.32 -17.64 -3.98
CA GLY A 131 -16.12 -16.58 -4.60
C GLY A 131 -15.64 -15.15 -4.35
N TYR A 132 -14.68 -14.90 -3.44
CA TYR A 132 -14.27 -13.52 -3.12
C TYR A 132 -13.77 -12.69 -4.31
N ARG A 133 -13.31 -13.34 -5.39
CA ARG A 133 -12.87 -12.68 -6.63
C ARG A 133 -14.01 -12.21 -7.52
N ASP A 134 -15.24 -12.62 -7.22
CA ASP A 134 -16.44 -12.24 -7.99
C ASP A 134 -17.04 -10.92 -7.49
N ILE A 135 -16.45 -10.34 -6.43
CA ILE A 135 -16.89 -9.10 -5.79
C ILE A 135 -16.20 -7.91 -6.46
N SER A 136 -16.99 -6.87 -6.73
CA SER A 136 -16.50 -5.61 -7.30
C SER A 136 -16.43 -4.53 -6.23
N TYR A 137 -15.34 -3.76 -6.23
CA TYR A 137 -15.13 -2.64 -5.32
C TYR A 137 -15.10 -1.33 -6.11
N GLU A 138 -15.65 -0.26 -5.53
CA GLU A 138 -15.51 1.08 -6.09
C GLU A 138 -14.06 1.54 -6.03
N SER A 139 -13.61 2.24 -7.07
CA SER A 139 -12.27 2.83 -7.06
C SER A 139 -12.09 3.81 -5.90
N ILE A 140 -10.90 3.78 -5.29
CA ILE A 140 -10.46 4.71 -4.24
C ILE A 140 -10.24 6.11 -4.83
N SER A 141 -9.86 6.20 -6.10
CA SER A 141 -9.52 7.45 -6.80
C SER A 141 -10.55 7.81 -7.87
N SER A 142 -11.83 7.44 -7.67
CA SER A 142 -12.88 7.61 -8.66
C SER A 142 -13.10 9.08 -9.05
N THR A 143 -13.12 9.36 -10.35
CA THR A 143 -13.68 10.58 -10.93
C THR A 143 -15.15 10.37 -11.31
N GLU A 144 -15.86 11.44 -11.72
CA GLU A 144 -17.28 11.40 -12.12
C GLU A 144 -17.62 10.32 -13.18
N ASN A 145 -16.63 9.86 -13.96
CA ASN A 145 -16.81 8.87 -15.03
C ASN A 145 -16.49 7.43 -14.62
N THR A 146 -16.17 7.16 -13.36
CA THR A 146 -15.78 5.81 -12.91
C THR A 146 -17.01 4.94 -12.75
N LYS A 147 -17.09 3.82 -13.47
CA LYS A 147 -18.19 2.84 -13.36
C LYS A 147 -17.72 1.59 -12.61
N LEU A 148 -18.56 1.11 -11.69
CA LEU A 148 -18.38 -0.19 -11.08
C LEU A 148 -18.73 -1.29 -12.10
N ILE A 149 -17.79 -2.20 -12.36
CA ILE A 149 -17.98 -3.31 -13.29
C ILE A 149 -18.06 -4.61 -12.51
N HIS A 150 -19.15 -5.36 -12.69
CA HIS A 150 -19.31 -6.71 -12.15
C HIS A 150 -18.64 -7.76 -13.04
N VAL A 151 -18.09 -8.81 -12.43
CA VAL A 151 -17.50 -9.92 -13.17
C VAL A 151 -18.53 -10.52 -14.12
N TYR A 152 -18.10 -10.75 -15.36
CA TYR A 152 -18.95 -11.38 -16.39
C TYR A 152 -19.20 -12.86 -16.10
N LYS A 153 -18.21 -13.54 -15.50
CA LYS A 153 -18.20 -14.97 -15.23
C LYS A 153 -17.55 -15.23 -13.86
N PRO A 154 -18.10 -16.13 -13.02
CA PRO A 154 -17.47 -16.52 -11.77
C PRO A 154 -16.04 -16.99 -11.96
N TRP A 155 -15.15 -16.64 -11.03
CA TRP A 155 -13.72 -16.91 -11.12
C TRP A 155 -13.42 -18.40 -11.29
N LEU A 156 -14.12 -19.27 -10.55
CA LEU A 156 -13.92 -20.72 -10.59
C LEU A 156 -14.28 -21.34 -11.95
N GLU A 157 -15.16 -20.68 -12.72
CA GLU A 157 -15.55 -21.12 -14.05
C GLU A 157 -14.71 -20.48 -15.16
N ASN A 158 -13.93 -19.44 -14.86
CA ASN A 158 -13.15 -18.69 -15.83
C ASN A 158 -11.73 -19.26 -15.98
N MET A 159 -11.59 -20.25 -16.87
CA MET A 159 -10.33 -20.99 -17.08
C MET A 159 -9.36 -20.32 -18.07
N VAL A 160 -9.70 -19.17 -18.65
CA VAL A 160 -8.85 -18.44 -19.61
C VAL A 160 -8.29 -17.19 -18.94
N ASP A 161 -6.97 -17.09 -18.85
CA ASP A 161 -6.24 -16.03 -18.13
C ASP A 161 -5.63 -14.96 -19.05
N SER A 162 -5.86 -15.04 -20.36
CA SER A 162 -5.42 -14.03 -21.33
C SER A 162 -6.13 -12.69 -21.13
N ILE A 163 -5.40 -11.58 -21.31
CA ILE A 163 -5.97 -10.23 -21.26
C ILE A 163 -7.03 -10.00 -22.35
N GLU A 164 -6.87 -10.62 -23.51
CA GLU A 164 -7.79 -10.51 -24.63
C GLU A 164 -9.18 -11.06 -24.28
N SER A 165 -9.23 -12.28 -23.72
CA SER A 165 -10.48 -12.92 -23.28
C SER A 165 -11.14 -12.14 -22.13
N PHE A 166 -10.34 -11.58 -21.22
CA PHE A 166 -10.87 -10.74 -20.15
C PHE A 166 -11.55 -9.50 -20.73
N LEU A 167 -10.88 -8.72 -21.57
CA LEU A 167 -11.37 -7.44 -22.06
C LEU A 167 -12.54 -7.53 -23.04
N ILE A 168 -12.68 -8.62 -23.81
CA ILE A 168 -13.78 -8.79 -24.78
C ILE A 168 -15.15 -8.57 -24.13
N ASN A 169 -15.34 -9.02 -22.88
CA ASN A 169 -16.62 -8.92 -22.17
C ASN A 169 -16.87 -7.56 -21.49
N TYR A 170 -15.90 -6.65 -21.53
CA TYR A 170 -15.97 -5.35 -20.86
C TYR A 170 -15.77 -4.14 -21.79
N ARG A 171 -15.30 -4.33 -23.03
CA ARG A 171 -15.04 -3.23 -23.98
C ARG A 171 -16.22 -2.31 -24.27
N GLU A 172 -17.45 -2.82 -24.22
CA GLU A 172 -18.67 -2.01 -24.41
C GLU A 172 -19.19 -1.37 -23.11
N LYS A 173 -18.65 -1.78 -21.96
CA LYS A 173 -19.06 -1.32 -20.62
C LYS A 173 -18.12 -0.25 -20.04
N LEU A 174 -16.87 -0.22 -20.51
CA LEU A 174 -15.88 0.84 -20.28
C LEU A 174 -16.28 2.09 -21.06
#